data_AF-A0A2D3W6E3-F1
#
_entry.id   AF-A0A2D3W6E3-F1
#
_cell.length_a   1.000
_cell.length_b   1.000
_cell.length_c   1.000
_cell.angle_alpha   90.00
_cell.angle_beta   90.00
_cell.angle_gamma   90.00
#
_symmetry.space_group_name_H-M   'P 1'
#
loop_
_entity.id
_entity.type
_entity.pdbx_description
1 polymer ?
#
loop_
_entity_poly.entity_id
_entity_poly.type
_entity_poly.pdbx_seq_one_letter_code
_entity_poly.pdbx_strand_id
1 'polypeptide(L)'
;MQISYKPLVERFSIPRPTLIEWQKRAEEKENWRVKHLAYLRMQLCVEKETCTEIKKYAPCPEELFLLCVYLFFYTIDSYIPKDDLMRGFRAFALEVRNGVEYQHEFAGRIWSLRMGEESSKKMVNYYRLFDLLKHLTAAQYAVLLSAAIEFVHAAKSKYRIDTKACLEGKTWQELFTYDKAFSLKSIETFFKNKGIL
;
A
#
# COMPACT_ATOMS: atom_id res chain seq x y z
N MET A 1 -29.34 1.77 -16.51
CA MET A 1 -28.23 1.31 -15.64
C MET A 1 -28.30 2.07 -14.32
N GLN A 2 -28.60 1.41 -13.18
CA GLN A 2 -28.50 2.07 -11.87
C GLN A 2 -27.02 2.30 -11.55
N ILE A 3 -26.59 3.56 -11.56
CA ILE A 3 -25.20 3.92 -11.28
C ILE A 3 -25.03 4.03 -9.77
N SER A 4 -24.16 3.22 -9.19
CA SER A 4 -23.80 3.31 -7.77
C SER A 4 -22.91 4.53 -7.54
N TYR A 5 -23.32 5.43 -6.64
CA TYR A 5 -22.51 6.57 -6.21
C TYR A 5 -21.44 6.21 -5.18
N LYS A 6 -21.52 5.01 -4.59
CA LYS A 6 -20.64 4.58 -3.50
C LYS A 6 -19.14 4.72 -3.84
N PRO A 7 -18.65 4.29 -5.01
CA PRO A 7 -17.23 4.45 -5.36
C PRO A 7 -16.79 5.92 -5.46
N LEU A 8 -17.67 6.82 -5.91
CA LEU A 8 -17.37 8.25 -6.00
C LEU A 8 -17.31 8.90 -4.61
N VAL A 9 -18.21 8.51 -3.71
CA VAL A 9 -18.21 8.95 -2.31
C VAL A 9 -16.95 8.48 -1.60
N GLU A 10 -16.61 7.20 -1.74
CA GLU A 10 -15.45 6.60 -1.06
C GLU A 10 -14.13 7.13 -1.61
N ARG A 11 -14.00 7.27 -2.94
CA ARG A 11 -12.73 7.67 -3.56
C ARG A 11 -12.46 9.17 -3.50
N PHE A 12 -13.48 10.00 -3.69
CA PHE A 12 -13.34 11.46 -3.82
C PHE A 12 -13.95 12.24 -2.65
N SER A 13 -14.50 11.54 -1.64
CA SER A 13 -15.15 12.16 -0.47
C SER A 13 -16.28 13.13 -0.83
N ILE A 14 -16.94 12.93 -1.99
CA ILE A 14 -18.05 13.77 -2.43
C ILE A 14 -19.35 13.23 -1.82
N PRO A 15 -20.13 14.03 -1.08
CA PRO A 15 -21.39 13.57 -0.50
C PRO A 15 -22.39 13.10 -1.57
N ARG A 16 -23.10 12.01 -1.27
CA ARG A 16 -24.14 11.46 -2.17
C ARG A 16 -25.18 12.49 -2.61
N PRO A 17 -25.70 13.39 -1.75
CA PRO A 17 -26.65 14.43 -2.17
C PRO A 17 -26.09 15.32 -3.28
N THR A 18 -24.81 15.70 -3.19
CA THR A 18 -24.11 16.50 -4.19
C THR A 18 -24.01 15.76 -5.52
N LEU A 19 -23.68 14.47 -5.51
CA LEU A 19 -23.63 13.66 -6.74
C LEU A 19 -24.99 13.53 -7.42
N ILE A 20 -26.07 13.38 -6.63
CA ILE A 20 -27.44 13.36 -7.14
C ILE A 20 -27.81 14.71 -7.77
N GLU A 21 -27.45 15.80 -7.11
CA GLU A 21 -27.68 17.16 -7.59
C GLU A 21 -26.96 17.42 -8.92
N TRP A 22 -25.69 17.00 -9.04
CA TRP A 22 -24.93 17.10 -10.28
C TRP A 22 -25.54 16.25 -11.41
N GLN A 23 -26.06 15.07 -11.09
CA GLN A 23 -26.72 14.19 -12.08
C GLN A 23 -28.06 14.76 -12.57
N LYS A 24 -28.83 15.42 -11.70
CA LYS A 24 -30.13 16.02 -12.06
C LYS A 24 -30.01 17.14 -13.09
N ARG A 25 -28.86 17.81 -13.15
CA ARG A 25 -28.59 18.89 -14.11
C ARG A 25 -28.06 18.40 -15.46
N ALA A 26 -28.19 17.11 -15.77
CA ALA A 26 -27.73 16.52 -17.03
C ALA A 26 -28.39 17.13 -18.28
N GLU A 27 -29.59 17.68 -18.15
CA GLU A 27 -30.35 18.31 -19.25
C GLU A 27 -29.92 19.77 -19.51
N GLU A 28 -29.16 20.39 -18.60
CA GLU A 28 -28.62 21.74 -18.79
C GLU A 28 -27.44 21.71 -19.78
N LYS A 29 -27.55 22.41 -20.91
CA LYS A 29 -26.45 22.57 -21.87
C LYS A 29 -25.21 23.17 -21.18
N GLU A 30 -24.06 22.58 -21.45
CA GLU A 30 -22.74 23.01 -20.95
C GLU A 30 -22.53 23.00 -19.42
N ASN A 31 -23.23 22.13 -18.68
CA ASN A 31 -23.01 22.05 -17.24
C ASN A 31 -21.66 21.39 -16.87
N TRP A 32 -20.76 22.18 -16.28
CA TRP A 32 -19.44 21.71 -15.82
C TRP A 32 -19.53 20.59 -14.78
N ARG A 33 -20.59 20.54 -13.95
CA ARG A 33 -20.79 19.51 -12.92
C ARG A 33 -21.02 18.14 -13.54
N VAL A 34 -21.76 18.10 -14.65
CA VAL A 34 -22.04 16.86 -15.40
C VAL A 34 -20.76 16.38 -16.09
N LYS A 35 -20.01 17.31 -16.72
CA LYS A 35 -18.70 17.02 -17.32
C LYS A 35 -17.70 16.51 -16.27
N HIS A 36 -17.66 17.15 -15.10
CA HIS A 36 -16.79 16.76 -14.00
C HIS A 36 -17.20 15.38 -13.42
N LEU A 37 -18.49 15.11 -13.24
CA LEU A 37 -18.97 13.80 -12.81
C LEU A 37 -18.60 12.69 -13.80
N ALA A 38 -18.69 12.95 -15.11
CA ALA A 38 -18.25 12.03 -16.15
C ALA A 38 -16.73 11.79 -16.08
N TYR A 39 -15.95 12.85 -15.87
CA TYR A 39 -14.50 12.76 -15.68
C TYR A 39 -14.13 11.90 -14.45
N LEU A 40 -14.75 12.13 -13.29
CA LEU A 40 -14.51 11.33 -12.08
C LEU A 40 -14.85 9.85 -12.28
N ARG A 41 -15.92 9.56 -13.03
CA ARG A 41 -16.26 8.17 -13.41
C ARG A 41 -15.20 7.56 -14.32
N MET A 42 -14.72 8.31 -15.31
CA MET A 42 -13.65 7.87 -16.19
C MET A 42 -12.38 7.57 -15.40
N GLN A 43 -12.01 8.42 -14.43
CA GLN A 43 -10.88 8.17 -13.54
C GLN A 43 -11.03 6.86 -12.76
N LEU A 44 -12.21 6.55 -12.23
CA LEU A 44 -12.47 5.27 -11.55
C LEU A 44 -12.32 4.07 -12.50
N CYS A 45 -12.77 4.19 -13.75
CA CYS A 45 -12.57 3.14 -14.74
C CYS A 45 -11.09 2.92 -15.04
N VAL A 46 -10.33 4.00 -15.28
CA VAL A 46 -8.89 3.94 -15.51
C VAL A 46 -8.16 3.34 -14.32
N GLU A 47 -8.52 3.71 -13.09
CA GLU A 47 -7.92 3.15 -11.87
C GLU A 47 -8.18 1.64 -11.77
N LYS A 48 -9.40 1.18 -12.07
CA LYS A 48 -9.76 -0.25 -12.08
C LYS A 48 -9.02 -1.04 -13.16
N GLU A 49 -8.89 -0.48 -14.36
CA GLU A 49 -8.11 -1.07 -15.44
C GLU A 49 -6.63 -1.16 -15.05
N THR A 50 -6.08 -0.09 -14.46
CA THR A 50 -4.71 -0.05 -13.93
C THR A 50 -4.48 -1.12 -12.86
N CYS A 51 -5.40 -1.31 -11.91
CA CYS A 51 -5.34 -2.41 -10.94
C CYS A 51 -5.29 -3.78 -11.64
N THR A 52 -6.11 -3.96 -12.68
CA THR A 52 -6.15 -5.21 -13.46
C THR A 52 -4.83 -5.46 -14.19
N GLU A 53 -4.20 -4.41 -14.72
CA GLU A 53 -2.86 -4.50 -15.31
C GLU A 53 -1.80 -4.85 -14.28
N ILE A 54 -1.80 -4.21 -13.11
CA ILE A 54 -0.90 -4.54 -12.00
C ILE A 54 -1.03 -6.02 -11.64
N LYS A 55 -2.27 -6.51 -11.52
CA LYS A 55 -2.57 -7.91 -11.20
C LYS A 55 -1.97 -8.91 -12.21
N LYS A 56 -1.81 -8.52 -13.48
CA LYS A 56 -1.16 -9.40 -14.51
C LYS A 56 0.32 -9.65 -14.23
N TYR A 57 0.99 -8.76 -13.50
CA TYR A 57 2.36 -9.00 -13.02
C TYR A 57 2.42 -9.99 -11.85
N ALA A 58 1.26 -10.49 -11.39
CA ALA A 58 1.12 -11.45 -10.30
C ALA A 58 1.88 -11.05 -9.03
N PRO A 59 1.64 -9.82 -8.49
CA PRO A 59 2.23 -9.43 -7.22
C PRO A 59 1.85 -10.45 -6.15
N CYS A 60 2.74 -10.72 -5.20
CA CYS A 60 2.44 -11.62 -4.08
C CYS A 60 2.29 -10.87 -2.75
N PRO A 61 1.57 -11.44 -1.76
CA PRO A 61 1.38 -10.80 -0.45
C PRO A 61 2.69 -10.43 0.25
N GLU A 62 3.77 -11.20 0.05
CA GLU A 62 5.08 -10.94 0.63
C GLU A 62 5.73 -9.69 0.05
N GLU A 63 5.62 -9.46 -1.25
CA GLU A 63 6.11 -8.24 -1.90
C GLU A 63 5.34 -7.03 -1.33
N LEU A 64 4.00 -7.12 -1.28
CA LEU A 64 3.16 -6.04 -0.76
C LEU A 64 3.41 -5.78 0.74
N PHE A 65 3.72 -6.82 1.50
CA PHE A 65 4.16 -6.71 2.89
C PHE A 65 5.42 -5.86 3.02
N LEU A 66 6.48 -6.18 2.28
CA LEU A 66 7.73 -5.44 2.38
C LEU A 66 7.54 -3.98 2.00
N LEU A 67 6.77 -3.71 0.94
CA LEU A 67 6.41 -2.35 0.55
C LEU A 67 5.67 -1.61 1.67
N CYS A 68 4.58 -2.17 2.20
CA CYS A 68 3.79 -1.52 3.25
C CYS A 68 4.60 -1.27 4.52
N VAL A 69 5.45 -2.23 4.91
CA VAL A 69 6.29 -2.11 6.10
C VAL A 69 7.34 -1.01 5.94
N TYR A 70 7.96 -0.90 4.77
CA TYR A 70 8.88 0.21 4.50
C TYR A 70 8.18 1.56 4.59
N LEU A 71 7.04 1.73 3.92
CA LEU A 71 6.25 2.96 4.00
C LEU A 71 5.85 3.29 5.44
N PHE A 72 5.52 2.26 6.21
CA PHE A 72 5.24 2.39 7.64
C PHE A 72 6.45 2.93 8.40
N PHE A 73 7.61 2.28 8.36
CA PHE A 73 8.80 2.69 9.13
C PHE A 73 9.33 4.07 8.72
N TYR A 74 9.27 4.40 7.43
CA TYR A 74 9.77 5.66 6.89
C TYR A 74 8.73 6.79 6.90
N THR A 75 7.58 6.60 7.55
CA THR A 75 6.50 7.62 7.63
C THR A 75 6.05 8.14 6.26
N ILE A 76 6.13 7.33 5.21
CA ILE A 76 5.75 7.77 3.85
C ILE A 76 4.23 7.73 3.74
N ASP A 77 3.61 8.90 3.67
CA ASP A 77 2.16 9.11 3.62
C ASP A 77 1.69 9.79 2.32
N SER A 78 2.62 10.07 1.41
CA SER A 78 2.39 10.79 0.17
C SER A 78 3.19 10.17 -0.98
N TYR A 79 2.86 10.60 -2.21
CA TYR A 79 3.55 10.13 -3.40
C TYR A 79 5.04 10.45 -3.32
N ILE A 80 5.87 9.45 -3.62
CA ILE A 80 7.30 9.63 -3.83
C ILE A 80 7.69 9.10 -5.21
N PRO A 81 8.72 9.67 -5.86
CA PRO A 81 9.20 9.14 -7.13
C PRO A 81 9.68 7.69 -7.02
N LYS A 82 9.45 6.91 -8.08
CA LYS A 82 9.79 5.48 -8.11
C LYS A 82 11.26 5.20 -7.81
N ASP A 83 12.15 6.01 -8.37
CA ASP A 83 13.60 5.85 -8.19
C ASP A 83 14.04 6.16 -6.76
N ASP A 84 13.40 7.13 -6.11
CA ASP A 84 13.66 7.48 -4.71
C ASP A 84 13.16 6.38 -3.77
N LEU A 85 11.95 5.84 -4.04
CA LEU A 85 11.45 4.66 -3.33
C LEU A 85 12.41 3.50 -3.49
N MET A 86 12.83 3.16 -4.71
CA MET A 86 13.75 2.04 -4.94
C MET A 86 15.11 2.25 -4.25
N ARG A 87 15.62 3.48 -4.20
CA ARG A 87 16.87 3.80 -3.50
C ARG A 87 16.74 3.63 -1.99
N GLY A 88 15.71 4.22 -1.39
CA GLY A 88 15.46 4.10 0.05
C GLY A 88 15.16 2.65 0.45
N PHE A 89 14.41 1.93 -0.38
CA PHE A 89 14.08 0.53 -0.16
C PHE A 89 15.31 -0.39 -0.22
N ARG A 90 16.29 -0.10 -1.09
CA ARG A 90 17.59 -0.80 -1.09
C ARG A 90 18.36 -0.56 0.19
N ALA A 91 18.40 0.69 0.67
CA ALA A 91 19.05 1.01 1.93
C ALA A 91 18.37 0.26 3.08
N PHE A 92 17.04 0.32 3.16
CA PHE A 92 16.23 -0.37 4.16
C PHE A 92 16.49 -1.89 4.20
N ALA A 93 16.53 -2.55 3.05
CA ALA A 93 16.76 -3.99 2.95
C ALA A 93 18.16 -4.42 3.43
N LEU A 94 19.14 -3.51 3.37
CA LEU A 94 20.54 -3.76 3.73
C LEU A 94 20.89 -3.27 5.14
N GLU A 95 19.95 -2.66 5.86
CA GLU A 95 20.17 -2.24 7.24
C GLU A 95 20.51 -3.44 8.12
N VAL A 96 21.67 -3.37 8.78
CA VAL A 96 22.06 -4.33 9.80
C VAL A 96 21.57 -3.81 11.14
N ARG A 97 20.62 -4.52 11.72
CA ARG A 97 20.01 -4.17 13.00
C ARG A 97 20.36 -5.21 14.05
N ASN A 98 20.65 -4.74 15.27
CA ASN A 98 21.02 -5.57 16.41
C ASN A 98 20.05 -5.29 17.56
N GLY A 99 19.66 -6.32 18.32
CA GLY A 99 18.73 -6.21 19.44
C GLY A 99 17.92 -7.48 19.62
N VAL A 100 17.32 -7.67 20.79
CA VAL A 100 16.47 -8.83 21.09
C VAL A 100 15.18 -8.76 20.27
N GLU A 101 14.70 -7.56 20.00
CA GLU A 101 13.52 -7.24 19.20
C GLU A 101 13.66 -7.75 17.75
N TYR A 102 14.89 -7.75 17.22
CA TYR A 102 15.18 -8.25 15.89
C TYR A 102 15.19 -9.78 15.81
N GLN A 103 15.18 -10.49 16.94
CA GLN A 103 14.99 -11.95 16.96
C GLN A 103 13.51 -12.33 16.76
N HIS A 104 12.59 -11.37 16.85
CA HIS A 104 11.17 -11.60 16.63
C HIS A 104 10.88 -11.97 15.16
N GLU A 105 9.92 -12.88 14.94
CA GLU A 105 9.55 -13.37 13.60
C GLU A 105 9.18 -12.24 12.62
N PHE A 106 8.42 -11.24 13.10
CA PHE A 106 8.14 -10.00 12.37
C PHE A 106 9.39 -9.35 11.75
N ALA A 107 10.47 -9.19 12.53
CA ALA A 107 11.72 -8.62 12.04
C ALA A 107 12.41 -9.55 11.03
N GLY A 108 12.36 -10.86 11.27
CA GLY A 108 12.90 -11.87 10.34
C GLY A 108 12.17 -11.96 8.99
N ARG A 109 10.95 -11.41 8.89
CA ARG A 109 10.21 -11.24 7.63
C ARG A 109 10.63 -9.99 6.86
N ILE A 110 11.36 -9.06 7.48
CA ILE A 110 11.74 -7.76 6.91
C ILE A 110 13.22 -7.71 6.59
N TRP A 111 14.08 -8.14 7.51
CA TRP A 111 15.54 -8.05 7.40
C TRP A 111 16.20 -9.42 7.49
N SER A 112 17.46 -9.48 7.05
CA SER A 112 18.27 -10.68 7.21
C SER A 112 18.68 -10.86 8.67
N LEU A 113 18.42 -12.03 9.25
CA LEU A 113 18.90 -12.39 10.59
C LEU A 113 20.19 -13.22 10.50
N ARG A 114 21.15 -12.95 11.39
CA ARG A 114 22.26 -13.87 11.64
C ARG A 114 21.75 -15.00 12.52
N MET A 115 21.70 -16.20 11.99
CA MET A 115 21.38 -17.40 12.77
C MET A 115 22.70 -18.05 13.22
N GLY A 116 23.04 -17.94 14.52
CA GLY A 116 24.16 -18.68 15.14
C GLY A 116 25.58 -18.23 14.78
N GLU A 117 26.57 -18.92 15.36
CA GLU A 117 28.02 -18.64 15.19
C GLU A 117 28.55 -18.99 13.78
N GLU A 118 27.82 -19.79 12.98
CA GLU A 118 28.23 -20.15 11.62
C GLU A 118 27.24 -19.65 10.56
N SER A 119 27.60 -18.48 9.99
CA SER A 119 27.48 -18.08 8.57
C SER A 119 26.16 -18.14 7.78
N SER A 120 25.05 -18.71 8.28
CA SER A 120 23.79 -18.73 7.52
C SER A 120 22.99 -17.44 7.72
N LYS A 121 23.17 -16.47 6.82
CA LYS A 121 22.26 -15.31 6.70
C LYS A 121 21.05 -15.73 5.87
N LYS A 122 19.87 -15.84 6.49
CA LYS A 122 18.61 -15.95 5.74
C LYS A 122 18.21 -14.55 5.29
N MET A 123 18.52 -14.18 4.04
CA MET A 123 18.11 -12.90 3.47
C MET A 123 16.66 -12.96 3.02
N VAL A 124 15.88 -11.95 3.39
CA VAL A 124 14.54 -11.75 2.86
C VAL A 124 14.64 -11.40 1.37
N ASN A 125 13.77 -12.01 0.56
CA ASN A 125 13.84 -11.87 -0.89
C ASN A 125 13.17 -10.57 -1.38
N TYR A 126 13.92 -9.48 -1.42
CA TYR A 126 13.48 -8.21 -2.00
C TYR A 126 13.52 -8.18 -3.54
N TYR A 127 14.18 -9.14 -4.19
CA TYR A 127 14.44 -9.13 -5.63
C TYR A 127 13.15 -9.07 -6.44
N ARG A 128 12.15 -9.90 -6.08
CA ARG A 128 10.87 -9.93 -6.78
C ARG A 128 10.12 -8.60 -6.71
N LEU A 129 10.15 -7.92 -5.56
CA LEU A 129 9.51 -6.61 -5.43
C LEU A 129 10.27 -5.54 -6.25
N PHE A 130 11.60 -5.55 -6.26
CA PHE A 130 12.34 -4.65 -7.14
C PHE A 130 12.01 -4.87 -8.60
N ASP A 131 11.89 -6.12 -9.03
CA ASP A 131 11.51 -6.43 -10.40
C ASP A 131 10.08 -6.01 -10.69
N LEU A 132 9.11 -6.28 -9.81
CA LEU A 132 7.76 -5.76 -9.94
C LEU A 132 7.78 -4.24 -10.17
N LEU A 133 8.42 -3.47 -9.27
CA LEU A 133 8.48 -2.01 -9.34
C LEU A 133 9.13 -1.51 -10.65
N LYS A 134 10.18 -2.17 -11.14
CA LYS A 134 10.81 -1.79 -12.41
C LYS A 134 9.83 -1.91 -13.58
N HIS A 135 9.04 -2.97 -13.63
CA HIS A 135 8.10 -3.23 -14.73
C HIS A 135 6.87 -2.32 -14.73
N LEU A 136 6.50 -1.77 -13.57
CA LEU A 136 5.35 -0.89 -13.49
C LEU A 136 5.58 0.42 -14.24
N THR A 137 4.58 0.83 -15.03
CA THR A 137 4.50 2.18 -15.57
C THR A 137 4.32 3.20 -14.44
N ALA A 138 4.51 4.50 -14.72
CA ALA A 138 4.33 5.55 -13.71
C ALA A 138 2.92 5.54 -13.09
N ALA A 139 1.89 5.30 -13.92
CA ALA A 139 0.50 5.22 -13.46
C ALA A 139 0.27 3.99 -12.57
N GLN A 140 0.74 2.81 -13.01
CA GLN A 140 0.63 1.58 -12.23
C GLN A 140 1.35 1.68 -10.88
N TYR A 141 2.56 2.25 -10.89
CA TYR A 141 3.31 2.53 -9.67
C TYR A 141 2.54 3.46 -8.73
N ALA A 142 2.00 4.57 -9.24
CA ALA A 142 1.24 5.52 -8.42
C ALA A 142 0.00 4.88 -7.78
N VAL A 143 -0.73 4.03 -8.53
CA VAL A 143 -1.88 3.28 -8.00
C VAL A 143 -1.45 2.29 -6.92
N LEU A 144 -0.39 1.51 -7.16
CA LEU A 144 0.12 0.56 -6.18
C LEU A 144 0.58 1.27 -4.89
N LEU A 145 1.35 2.36 -5.03
CA LEU A 145 1.84 3.15 -3.90
C LEU A 145 0.69 3.74 -3.10
N SER A 146 -0.31 4.31 -3.77
CA SER A 146 -1.50 4.87 -3.11
C SER A 146 -2.27 3.81 -2.33
N ALA A 147 -2.45 2.61 -2.89
CA ALA A 147 -3.08 1.50 -2.19
C ALA A 147 -2.28 1.03 -0.97
N ALA A 148 -0.95 0.99 -1.08
CA ALA A 148 -0.08 0.62 0.04
C ALA A 148 -0.11 1.66 1.17
N ILE A 149 -0.10 2.96 0.83
CA ILE A 149 -0.27 4.05 1.80
C ILE A 149 -1.63 3.93 2.51
N GLU A 150 -2.71 3.69 1.76
CA GLU A 150 -4.05 3.49 2.34
C GLU A 150 -4.08 2.30 3.30
N PHE A 151 -3.44 1.18 2.95
CA PHE A 151 -3.30 0.04 3.85
C PHE A 151 -2.58 0.43 5.15
N VAL A 152 -1.46 1.15 5.06
CA VAL A 152 -0.68 1.61 6.21
C VAL A 152 -1.51 2.51 7.12
N HIS A 153 -2.29 3.45 6.57
CA HIS A 153 -3.20 4.28 7.35
C HIS A 153 -4.29 3.46 8.05
N ALA A 154 -4.90 2.51 7.34
CA ALA A 154 -5.91 1.63 7.91
C ALA A 154 -5.34 0.78 9.05
N ALA A 155 -4.11 0.26 8.89
CA ALA A 155 -3.41 -0.50 9.92
C ALA A 155 -3.09 0.37 11.16
N LYS A 156 -2.50 1.56 10.95
CA LYS A 156 -2.21 2.52 12.03
C LYS A 156 -3.47 2.87 12.82
N SER A 157 -4.55 3.19 12.13
CA SER A 157 -5.84 3.55 12.75
C SER A 157 -6.46 2.39 13.53
N LYS A 158 -6.53 1.20 12.92
CA LYS A 158 -7.15 0.01 13.53
C LYS A 158 -6.42 -0.48 14.79
N TYR A 159 -5.10 -0.45 14.78
CA TYR A 159 -4.27 -0.99 15.86
C TYR A 159 -3.69 0.09 16.78
N ARG A 160 -3.97 1.38 16.51
CA ARG A 160 -3.44 2.54 17.26
C ARG A 160 -1.91 2.49 17.39
N ILE A 161 -1.26 2.20 16.27
CA ILE A 161 0.20 2.09 16.22
C ILE A 161 0.81 3.45 15.86
N ASP A 162 1.68 3.95 16.73
CA ASP A 162 2.53 5.08 16.42
C ASP A 162 3.67 4.67 15.49
N THR A 163 4.03 5.59 14.59
CA THR A 163 5.17 5.36 13.70
C THR A 163 6.46 5.60 14.46
N LYS A 164 7.34 4.60 14.50
CA LYS A 164 8.72 4.76 14.94
C LYS A 164 9.62 4.23 13.85
N ALA A 165 10.77 4.88 13.64
CA ALA A 165 11.67 4.59 12.53
C ALA A 165 12.31 3.19 12.59
N CYS A 166 12.16 2.48 13.71
CA CYS A 166 12.88 1.23 13.97
C CYS A 166 12.24 0.40 15.11
N LEU A 167 12.76 -0.81 15.36
CA LEU A 167 12.22 -1.74 16.38
C LEU A 167 12.89 -1.61 17.76
N GLU A 168 13.96 -0.84 17.89
CA GLU A 168 14.72 -0.67 19.14
C GLU A 168 13.82 -0.11 20.24
N GLY A 169 13.85 -0.76 21.41
CA GLY A 169 13.05 -0.36 22.58
C GLY A 169 11.57 -0.72 22.45
N LYS A 170 11.20 -1.58 21.50
CA LYS A 170 9.84 -2.14 21.38
C LYS A 170 9.67 -3.35 22.27
N THR A 171 8.55 -3.38 22.96
CA THR A 171 8.14 -4.55 23.73
C THR A 171 7.70 -5.68 22.80
N TRP A 172 7.79 -6.92 23.28
CA TRP A 172 7.24 -8.09 22.55
C TRP A 172 5.76 -7.90 22.19
N GLN A 173 4.97 -7.28 23.07
CA GLN A 173 3.57 -6.98 22.80
C GLN A 173 3.37 -6.01 21.62
N GLU A 174 4.23 -4.98 21.51
CA GLU A 174 4.22 -4.09 20.35
C GLU A 174 4.59 -4.84 19.06
N LEU A 175 5.59 -5.73 19.11
CA LEU A 175 5.99 -6.54 17.96
C LEU A 175 4.90 -7.51 17.50
N PHE A 176 4.18 -8.15 18.43
CA PHE A 176 2.99 -8.95 18.09
C PHE A 176 1.87 -8.09 17.50
N THR A 177 1.72 -6.85 17.95
CA THR A 177 0.75 -5.91 17.38
C THR A 177 1.14 -5.57 15.93
N TYR A 178 2.43 -5.39 15.64
CA TYR A 178 2.93 -5.18 14.28
C TYR A 178 2.70 -6.40 13.39
N ASP A 179 3.01 -7.60 13.89
CA ASP A 179 2.76 -8.83 13.13
C ASP A 179 1.28 -9.03 12.81
N LYS A 180 0.39 -8.74 13.76
CA LYS A 180 -1.06 -8.78 13.54
C LYS A 180 -1.51 -7.73 12.51
N ALA A 181 -0.99 -6.51 12.62
CA ALA A 181 -1.31 -5.39 11.73
C ALA A 181 -0.87 -5.64 10.27
N PHE A 182 0.31 -6.22 10.08
CA PHE A 182 0.91 -6.52 8.78
C PHE A 182 0.91 -8.04 8.46
N SER A 183 -0.05 -8.77 9.02
CA SER A 183 -0.23 -10.19 8.72
C SER A 183 -0.51 -10.39 7.23
N LEU A 184 0.08 -11.43 6.63
CA LEU A 184 -0.09 -11.70 5.20
C LEU A 184 -1.57 -11.83 4.81
N LYS A 185 -2.39 -12.43 5.69
CA LYS A 185 -3.84 -12.51 5.50
C LYS A 185 -4.52 -11.13 5.41
N SER A 186 -4.10 -10.17 6.23
CA SER A 186 -4.68 -8.81 6.21
C SER A 186 -4.29 -8.07 4.94
N ILE A 187 -3.03 -8.21 4.52
CA ILE A 187 -2.52 -7.67 3.26
C ILE A 187 -3.25 -8.29 2.08
N GLU A 188 -3.28 -9.62 2.01
CA GLU A 188 -3.93 -10.35 0.94
C GLU A 188 -5.41 -9.94 0.80
N THR A 189 -6.14 -9.88 1.92
CA THR A 189 -7.54 -9.46 1.94
C THR A 189 -7.70 -8.03 1.41
N PHE A 190 -6.87 -7.09 1.88
CA PHE A 190 -6.95 -5.69 1.46
C PHE A 190 -6.66 -5.53 -0.04
N PHE A 191 -5.56 -6.10 -0.53
CA PHE A 191 -5.14 -5.91 -1.91
C PHE A 191 -5.98 -6.73 -2.92
N LYS A 192 -6.60 -7.85 -2.50
CA LYS A 192 -7.66 -8.52 -3.29
C LYS A 192 -8.88 -7.62 -3.44
N ASN A 193 -9.32 -6.97 -2.36
CA ASN A 193 -10.44 -6.03 -2.41
C ASN A 193 -10.15 -4.81 -3.31
N LYS A 194 -8.88 -4.41 -3.43
CA LYS A 194 -8.42 -3.37 -4.36
C LYS A 194 -8.26 -3.86 -5.81
N GLY A 195 -8.34 -5.16 -6.05
CA GLY A 195 -8.14 -5.77 -7.37
C GLY A 195 -6.68 -5.82 -7.83
N ILE A 196 -5.73 -5.66 -6.92
CA ILE A 196 -4.28 -5.71 -7.17
C ILE A 196 -3.76 -7.15 -7.07
N LEU A 197 -4.36 -7.96 -6.18
CA LEU A 197 -4.15 -9.41 -6.05
C LEU A 197 -5.30 -10.20 -6.68
#